data_AF-A0A2P8DM81-F1
#
_entry.id   AF-A0A2P8DM81-F1
#
_cell.length_a   1.000
_cell.length_b   1.000
_cell.length_c   1.000
_cell.angle_alpha   90.00
_cell.angle_beta   90.00
_cell.angle_gamma   90.00
#
_symmetry.space_group_name_H-M   'P 1'
#
loop_
_entity.id
_entity.type
_entity.pdbx_description
1 polymer ?
#
loop_
_entity_poly.entity_id
_entity_poly.type
_entity_poly.pdbx_seq_one_letter_code
_entity_poly.pdbx_strand_id
1 'polypeptide(L)'
;MKQLNLNKTSIVFRVILKSYIWILLPLSIIAGFESCSTYMEAGTHLTPYSVSVSGYYRKDGSYVRPHKRRPPGSVEKDAPWKRERFLMGTLFLGSIALGLGSLFYTYTVSVTKINEKESRIKSLKRERNFVHKNIIGKNISRIISKELNFDNLSEYPQYLLHDDKKECAYKHKGLPKTNFHVKYKAIKHYYRVCLEHVSSLPSIGRGQPCSKYIKEIEYYEEYKKLQISFRTSFEIMATKQTFEFSENEIDQYFYMIYKEKTGPIEVLPRQPLN
;
A
#
# COMPACT_ATOMS: atom_id res chain seq x y z
N MET A 1 -26.21 -5.73 3.26
CA MET A 1 -24.97 -5.90 2.46
C MET A 1 -24.49 -7.33 2.63
N LYS A 2 -24.43 -8.14 1.56
CA LYS A 2 -23.81 -9.46 1.64
C LYS A 2 -22.32 -9.26 1.93
N GLN A 3 -21.83 -9.72 3.08
CA GLN A 3 -20.39 -9.81 3.31
C GLN A 3 -19.81 -10.62 2.14
N LEU A 4 -18.94 -9.99 1.36
CA LEU A 4 -18.12 -10.71 0.37
C LEU A 4 -17.13 -11.55 1.16
N ASN A 5 -17.60 -12.67 1.71
CA ASN A 5 -16.73 -13.70 2.23
C ASN A 5 -15.96 -14.24 1.04
N LEU A 6 -14.72 -13.76 0.90
CA LEU A 6 -13.76 -14.32 -0.03
C LEU A 6 -13.51 -15.76 0.40
N ASN A 7 -14.23 -16.69 -0.21
CA ASN A 7 -13.95 -18.09 0.01
C ASN A 7 -12.62 -18.42 -0.67
N LYS A 8 -11.52 -18.36 0.10
CA LYS A 8 -10.15 -18.60 -0.39
C LYS A 8 -10.05 -19.92 -1.14
N THR A 9 -10.77 -20.95 -0.66
CA THR A 9 -10.85 -22.26 -1.30
C THR A 9 -11.44 -22.21 -2.71
N SER A 10 -12.48 -21.38 -2.94
CA SER A 10 -13.08 -21.21 -4.26
C SER A 10 -12.13 -20.56 -5.27
N ILE A 11 -11.27 -19.64 -4.81
CA ILE A 11 -10.27 -18.99 -5.68
C ILE A 11 -9.20 -20.01 -6.09
N VAL A 12 -8.65 -20.74 -5.11
CA VAL A 12 -7.64 -21.78 -5.35
C VAL A 12 -8.22 -22.85 -6.29
N PHE A 13 -9.43 -23.33 -6.02
CA PHE A 13 -10.11 -24.31 -6.87
C PHE A 13 -10.26 -23.84 -8.32
N ARG A 14 -10.67 -22.58 -8.55
CA ARG A 14 -10.77 -22.01 -9.91
C ARG A 14 -9.42 -21.86 -10.59
N VAL A 15 -8.34 -21.58 -9.84
CA VAL A 15 -6.99 -21.51 -10.40
C VAL A 15 -6.51 -22.90 -10.79
N ILE A 16 -6.72 -23.90 -9.93
CA ILE A 16 -6.38 -25.30 -10.21
C ILE A 16 -7.14 -25.79 -11.45
N LEU A 17 -8.46 -25.57 -11.52
CA LEU A 17 -9.30 -26.00 -12.64
C LEU A 17 -8.88 -25.36 -13.98
N LYS A 18 -8.43 -24.10 -13.95
CA LYS A 18 -7.95 -23.39 -15.15
C LYS A 18 -6.52 -23.71 -15.52
N SER A 19 -5.75 -24.30 -14.60
CA SER A 19 -4.38 -24.70 -14.86
C SER A 19 -4.36 -26.09 -15.50
N TYR A 20 -3.32 -26.39 -16.28
CA TYR A 20 -3.08 -27.73 -16.80
C TYR A 20 -2.56 -28.72 -15.74
N ILE A 21 -2.57 -28.34 -14.45
CA ILE A 21 -1.98 -29.15 -13.37
C ILE A 21 -2.67 -30.50 -13.23
N TRP A 22 -3.99 -30.56 -13.49
CA TRP A 22 -4.75 -31.80 -13.40
C TRP A 22 -4.39 -32.80 -14.52
N ILE A 23 -3.71 -32.36 -15.59
CA ILE A 23 -3.14 -33.23 -16.63
C ILE A 23 -1.67 -33.53 -16.31
N LEU A 24 -0.90 -32.48 -16.03
CA LEU A 24 0.55 -32.59 -15.85
C LEU A 24 0.94 -33.40 -14.60
N LEU A 25 0.19 -33.24 -13.51
CA LEU A 25 0.50 -33.90 -12.25
C LEU A 25 0.28 -35.42 -12.32
N PRO A 26 -0.88 -35.94 -12.79
CA PRO A 26 -1.04 -37.39 -13.01
C PRO A 26 -0.02 -37.94 -14.00
N LEU A 27 0.25 -37.23 -15.10
CA LEU A 27 1.24 -37.65 -16.09
C LEU A 27 2.65 -37.75 -15.49
N SER A 28 3.03 -36.79 -14.65
CA SER A 28 4.34 -36.81 -13.96
C SER A 28 4.44 -37.97 -12.95
N ILE A 29 3.35 -38.32 -12.28
CA ILE A 29 3.31 -39.44 -11.33
C ILE A 29 3.47 -40.76 -12.08
N ILE A 30 2.68 -40.98 -13.14
CA ILE A 30 2.75 -42.21 -13.95
C ILE A 30 4.15 -42.37 -14.55
N ALA A 31 4.66 -41.33 -15.21
CA ALA A 31 6.01 -41.34 -15.78
C ALA A 31 7.08 -41.59 -14.72
N GLY A 32 6.93 -41.02 -13.51
CA GLY A 32 7.84 -41.25 -12.40
C GLY A 32 7.84 -42.71 -11.93
N PHE A 33 6.67 -43.33 -11.77
CA PHE A 33 6.56 -44.74 -11.38
C PHE A 33 7.16 -45.69 -12.42
N GLU A 34 6.81 -45.50 -13.69
CA GLU A 34 7.36 -46.32 -14.78
C GLU A 34 8.88 -46.16 -14.89
N SER A 35 9.38 -44.93 -14.89
CA SER A 35 10.81 -44.65 -14.96
C SER A 35 11.57 -45.28 -13.78
N CYS A 36 11.01 -45.21 -12.56
CA CYS A 36 11.63 -45.80 -11.38
C CYS A 36 11.67 -47.33 -11.45
N SER A 37 10.58 -47.97 -11.89
CA SER A 37 10.52 -49.43 -12.07
C SER A 37 11.57 -49.91 -13.07
N THR A 38 11.60 -49.33 -14.27
CA THR A 38 12.56 -49.69 -15.32
C THR A 38 14.00 -49.38 -14.92
N TYR A 39 14.23 -48.30 -14.16
CA TYR A 39 15.54 -47.98 -13.60
C TYR A 39 16.04 -49.07 -12.65
N MET A 40 15.17 -49.60 -11.78
CA MET A 40 15.51 -50.69 -10.86
C MET A 40 15.77 -51.99 -11.61
N GLU A 41 14.92 -52.33 -12.58
CA GLU A 41 15.04 -53.52 -13.43
C GLU A 41 16.36 -53.53 -14.19
N ALA A 42 16.69 -52.43 -14.89
CA ALA A 42 17.97 -52.27 -15.58
C ALA A 42 19.17 -52.41 -14.62
N GLY A 43 19.00 -52.02 -13.35
CA GLY A 43 19.98 -52.21 -12.30
C GLY A 43 20.28 -53.68 -11.98
N THR A 44 19.29 -54.57 -12.09
CA THR A 44 19.45 -56.01 -11.79
C THR A 44 20.21 -56.76 -12.88
N HIS A 45 20.20 -56.26 -14.12
CA HIS A 45 20.93 -56.85 -15.25
C HIS A 45 22.42 -56.47 -15.31
N LEU A 46 22.84 -55.48 -14.52
CA LEU A 46 24.24 -55.03 -14.50
C LEU A 46 25.13 -56.02 -13.76
N THR A 47 26.24 -56.37 -14.40
CA THR A 47 27.28 -57.16 -13.76
C THR A 47 28.01 -56.35 -12.67
N PRO A 48 28.56 -57.00 -11.62
CA PRO A 48 29.36 -56.32 -10.63
C PRO A 48 30.52 -55.54 -11.29
N TYR A 49 30.66 -54.27 -10.91
CA TYR A 49 31.67 -53.38 -11.49
C TYR A 49 33.10 -53.91 -11.37
N SER A 50 33.37 -54.69 -10.31
CA SER A 50 34.65 -55.35 -10.10
C SER A 50 34.44 -56.69 -9.39
N VAL A 51 35.17 -57.71 -9.82
CA VAL A 51 35.31 -58.98 -9.12
C VAL A 51 36.70 -59.10 -8.53
N SER A 52 36.78 -59.69 -7.34
CA SER A 52 38.06 -60.02 -6.71
C SER A 52 38.57 -61.33 -7.29
N VAL A 53 39.79 -61.34 -7.81
CA VAL A 53 40.46 -62.53 -8.32
C VAL A 53 41.49 -62.97 -7.30
N SER A 54 41.35 -64.18 -6.79
CA SER A 54 42.37 -64.80 -5.93
C SER A 54 43.69 -64.96 -6.68
N GLY A 55 44.81 -64.86 -5.97
CA GLY A 55 46.12 -65.06 -6.57
C GLY A 55 46.32 -66.50 -7.05
N TYR A 56 47.10 -66.69 -8.11
CA TYR A 56 47.36 -68.01 -8.70
C TYR A 56 48.73 -68.06 -9.36
N TYR A 57 49.29 -69.26 -9.51
CA TYR A 57 50.50 -69.51 -10.29
C TYR A 57 50.13 -69.82 -11.75
N ARG A 58 50.86 -69.24 -12.70
CA ARG A 58 50.73 -69.53 -14.14
C ARG A 58 51.51 -70.81 -14.49
N LYS A 59 51.27 -71.34 -15.69
CA LYS A 59 51.94 -72.56 -16.20
C LYS A 59 53.46 -72.43 -16.31
N ASP A 60 53.98 -71.22 -16.44
CA ASP A 60 55.41 -70.89 -16.46
C ASP A 60 56.03 -70.75 -15.04
N GLY A 61 55.23 -70.93 -13.98
CA GLY A 61 55.67 -70.76 -12.59
C GLY A 61 55.53 -69.33 -12.05
N SER A 62 55.14 -68.36 -12.87
CA SER A 62 54.99 -66.96 -12.42
C SER A 62 53.76 -66.77 -11.52
N TYR A 63 53.93 -66.17 -10.34
CA TYR A 63 52.82 -65.85 -9.43
C TYR A 63 52.08 -64.57 -9.83
N VAL A 64 50.75 -64.64 -9.92
CA VAL A 64 49.86 -63.49 -10.09
C VAL A 64 49.21 -63.17 -8.75
N ARG A 65 49.47 -61.96 -8.23
CA ARG A 65 48.88 -61.48 -6.97
C ARG A 65 47.35 -61.31 -7.09
N PRO A 66 46.60 -61.44 -5.99
CA PRO A 66 45.18 -61.10 -5.97
C PRO A 66 44.96 -59.67 -6.44
N HIS A 67 43.96 -59.45 -7.29
CA HIS A 67 43.64 -58.14 -7.83
C HIS A 67 42.15 -58.03 -8.15
N LYS A 68 41.66 -56.80 -8.27
CA LYS A 68 40.30 -56.53 -8.75
C LYS A 68 40.35 -56.32 -10.26
N ARG A 69 39.43 -56.94 -10.99
CA ARG A 69 39.22 -56.69 -12.43
C ARG A 69 37.74 -56.67 -12.77
N ARG A 70 37.39 -56.14 -13.94
CA ARG A 70 36.06 -56.37 -14.50
C ARG A 70 35.95 -57.80 -15.02
N PRO A 71 34.78 -58.46 -14.87
CA PRO A 71 34.54 -59.72 -15.55
C PRO A 71 34.75 -59.56 -17.08
N PRO A 72 35.34 -60.55 -17.77
CA PRO A 72 35.48 -60.49 -19.21
C PRO A 72 34.09 -60.44 -19.88
N GLY A 73 33.96 -59.66 -20.96
CA GLY A 73 32.68 -59.47 -21.69
C GLY A 73 31.63 -58.62 -20.98
N SER A 74 31.89 -58.17 -19.74
CA SER A 74 30.89 -57.46 -18.94
C SER A 74 30.55 -56.06 -19.49
N VAL A 75 31.51 -55.42 -20.17
CA VAL A 75 31.34 -54.07 -20.73
C VAL A 75 30.30 -54.04 -21.84
N GLU A 76 30.41 -54.96 -22.79
CA GLU A 76 29.48 -55.08 -23.93
C GLU A 76 28.09 -55.50 -23.45
N LYS A 77 28.02 -56.45 -22.52
CA LYS A 77 26.76 -56.91 -21.92
C LYS A 77 26.03 -55.81 -21.14
N ASP A 78 26.75 -54.99 -20.38
CA ASP A 78 26.16 -53.92 -19.57
C ASP A 78 25.74 -52.69 -20.39
N ALA A 79 26.29 -52.48 -21.59
CA ALA A 79 26.11 -51.25 -22.36
C ALA A 79 24.64 -50.81 -22.58
N PRO A 80 23.71 -51.68 -23.05
CA PRO A 80 22.31 -51.29 -23.22
C PRO A 80 21.65 -50.91 -21.89
N TRP A 81 21.87 -51.70 -20.84
CA TRP A 81 21.29 -51.46 -19.52
C TRP A 81 21.82 -50.20 -18.84
N LYS A 82 23.10 -49.84 -19.07
CA LYS A 82 23.66 -48.56 -18.60
C LYS A 82 22.99 -47.37 -19.28
N ARG A 83 22.75 -47.46 -20.60
CA ARG A 83 22.06 -46.40 -21.35
C ARG A 83 20.60 -46.26 -20.89
N GLU A 84 19.90 -47.37 -20.74
CA GLU A 84 18.51 -47.40 -20.27
C GLU A 84 18.39 -46.87 -18.85
N ARG A 85 19.23 -47.34 -17.92
CA ARG A 85 19.28 -46.84 -16.55
C ARG A 85 19.56 -45.34 -16.49
N PHE A 86 20.47 -44.83 -17.31
CA PHE A 86 20.71 -43.39 -17.39
C PHE A 86 19.48 -42.63 -17.90
N LEU A 87 18.88 -43.08 -19.01
CA LEU A 87 17.69 -42.46 -19.60
C LEU A 87 16.53 -42.42 -18.60
N MET A 88 16.21 -43.55 -17.97
CA MET A 88 15.12 -43.63 -17.00
C MET A 88 15.41 -42.82 -15.73
N GLY A 89 16.67 -42.76 -15.30
CA GLY A 89 17.09 -41.86 -14.22
C GLY A 89 16.84 -40.39 -14.56
N THR A 90 17.15 -39.96 -15.78
CA THR A 90 16.87 -38.58 -16.24
C THR A 90 15.37 -38.30 -16.38
N LEU A 91 14.58 -39.26 -16.88
CA LEU A 91 13.13 -39.14 -16.99
C LEU A 91 12.47 -39.03 -15.61
N PHE A 92 12.93 -39.82 -14.64
CA PHE A 92 12.46 -39.76 -13.25
C PHE A 92 12.74 -38.39 -12.61
N LEU A 93 13.97 -37.86 -12.76
CA LEU A 93 14.28 -36.53 -12.24
C LEU A 93 13.47 -35.44 -12.96
N GLY A 94 13.27 -35.58 -14.27
CA GLY A 94 12.43 -34.69 -15.07
C GLY A 94 10.97 -34.68 -14.62
N SER A 95 10.40 -35.85 -14.30
CA SER A 95 9.02 -35.94 -13.84
C SER A 95 8.82 -35.31 -12.46
N ILE A 96 9.76 -35.50 -11.53
CA ILE A 96 9.76 -34.81 -10.23
C ILE A 96 9.83 -33.29 -10.42
N ALA A 97 10.75 -32.80 -11.26
CA ALA A 97 10.91 -31.38 -11.53
C ALA A 97 9.64 -30.76 -12.14
N LEU A 98 9.01 -31.44 -13.09
CA LEU A 98 7.74 -31.02 -13.70
C LEU A 98 6.60 -31.00 -12.67
N GLY A 99 6.49 -32.05 -11.84
CA GLY A 99 5.47 -32.13 -10.80
C GLY A 99 5.59 -30.98 -9.79
N LEU A 100 6.78 -30.81 -9.19
CA LEU A 100 7.04 -29.74 -8.23
C LEU A 100 6.94 -28.34 -8.84
N GLY A 101 7.46 -28.16 -10.06
CA GLY A 101 7.38 -26.89 -10.79
C GLY A 101 5.93 -26.47 -11.06
N SER A 102 5.06 -27.41 -11.45
CA SER A 102 3.64 -27.12 -11.69
C SER A 102 2.91 -26.72 -10.40
N LEU A 103 3.18 -27.39 -9.28
CA LEU A 103 2.63 -27.05 -7.96
C LEU A 103 3.10 -25.66 -7.52
N PHE A 104 4.39 -25.38 -7.64
CA PHE A 104 4.94 -24.06 -7.31
C PHE A 104 4.33 -22.93 -8.15
N TYR A 105 4.15 -23.16 -9.46
CA TYR A 105 3.50 -22.20 -10.34
C TYR A 105 2.05 -21.92 -9.94
N THR A 106 1.23 -22.96 -9.69
CA THR A 106 -0.16 -22.76 -9.26
C THR A 106 -0.27 -22.07 -7.90
N TYR A 107 0.64 -22.36 -6.97
CA TYR A 107 0.73 -21.70 -5.68
C TYR A 107 1.01 -20.20 -5.84
N THR A 108 2.07 -19.83 -6.57
CA THR A 108 2.44 -18.42 -6.77
C THR A 108 1.33 -17.62 -7.45
N VAL A 109 0.70 -18.16 -8.51
CA VAL A 109 -0.44 -17.53 -9.19
C VAL A 109 -1.67 -17.41 -8.27
N SER A 110 -1.88 -18.37 -7.36
CA SER A 110 -2.98 -18.30 -6.40
C SER A 110 -2.75 -17.22 -5.35
N VAL A 111 -1.53 -17.12 -4.81
CA VAL A 111 -1.15 -16.10 -3.81
C VAL A 111 -1.28 -14.70 -4.39
N THR A 112 -0.81 -14.46 -5.62
CA THR A 112 -0.91 -13.13 -6.25
C THR A 112 -2.36 -12.70 -6.45
N LYS A 113 -3.24 -13.59 -6.90
CA LYS A 113 -4.68 -13.31 -7.05
C LYS A 113 -5.40 -13.06 -5.74
N ILE A 114 -4.99 -13.75 -4.66
CA ILE A 114 -5.53 -13.50 -3.31
C ILE A 114 -5.12 -12.10 -2.85
N ASN A 115 -3.84 -11.76 -2.99
CA ASN A 115 -3.32 -10.44 -2.60
C ASN A 115 -3.97 -9.29 -3.40
N GLU A 116 -4.20 -9.48 -4.70
CA GLU A 116 -4.91 -8.51 -5.55
C GLU A 116 -6.36 -8.29 -5.08
N LYS A 117 -7.08 -9.36 -4.73
CA LYS A 117 -8.45 -9.22 -4.21
C LYS A 117 -8.48 -8.58 -2.83
N GLU A 118 -7.55 -8.94 -1.95
CA GLU A 118 -7.45 -8.34 -0.61
C GLU A 118 -7.13 -6.84 -0.70
N SER A 119 -6.21 -6.44 -1.60
CA SER A 119 -5.89 -5.03 -1.82
C SER A 119 -7.08 -4.24 -2.38
N ARG A 120 -7.84 -4.82 -3.31
CA ARG A 120 -9.07 -4.23 -3.86
C ARG A 120 -10.18 -4.10 -2.82
N ILE A 121 -10.34 -5.07 -1.92
CA ILE A 121 -11.30 -4.95 -0.81
C ILE A 121 -10.86 -3.85 0.15
N LYS A 122 -9.58 -3.75 0.45
CA LYS A 122 -9.02 -2.70 1.32
C LYS A 122 -9.22 -1.31 0.72
N SER A 123 -9.01 -1.13 -0.59
CA SER A 123 -9.27 0.15 -1.25
C SER A 123 -10.75 0.52 -1.24
N LEU A 124 -11.65 -0.42 -1.56
CA LEU A 124 -13.09 -0.19 -1.49
C LEU A 124 -13.58 0.13 -0.08
N LYS A 125 -13.00 -0.50 0.95
CA LYS A 125 -13.33 -0.18 2.35
C LYS A 125 -12.88 1.22 2.72
N ARG A 126 -11.70 1.65 2.28
CA ARG A 126 -11.21 3.03 2.47
C ARG A 126 -12.08 4.05 1.77
N GLU A 127 -12.43 3.80 0.50
CA GLU A 127 -13.30 4.66 -0.28
C GLU A 127 -14.69 4.78 0.36
N ARG A 128 -15.29 3.66 0.77
CA ARG A 128 -16.57 3.67 1.48
C ARG A 128 -16.48 4.45 2.79
N ASN A 129 -15.44 4.21 3.59
CA ASN A 129 -15.25 4.92 4.85
C ASN A 129 -15.09 6.43 4.60
N PHE A 130 -14.36 6.82 3.55
CA PHE A 130 -14.22 8.21 3.15
C PHE A 130 -15.56 8.84 2.73
N VAL A 131 -16.33 8.17 1.87
CA VAL A 131 -17.66 8.65 1.47
C VAL A 131 -18.60 8.76 2.67
N HIS A 132 -18.63 7.75 3.53
CA HIS A 132 -19.51 7.74 4.70
C HIS A 132 -19.13 8.81 5.72
N LYS A 133 -17.83 8.96 6.00
CA LYS A 133 -17.29 10.03 6.84
C LYS A 133 -17.62 11.41 6.27
N ASN A 134 -17.56 11.58 4.94
CA ASN A 134 -17.94 12.84 4.29
C ASN A 134 -19.43 13.16 4.38
N ILE A 135 -20.30 12.15 4.23
CA ILE A 135 -21.74 12.33 4.39
C ILE A 135 -22.08 12.71 5.84
N ILE A 136 -21.48 12.01 6.81
CA ILE A 136 -21.69 12.29 8.23
C ILE A 136 -21.16 13.66 8.60
N GLY A 137 -19.94 14.01 8.18
CA GLY A 137 -19.35 15.33 8.40
C GLY A 137 -20.24 16.45 7.87
N LYS A 138 -20.77 16.31 6.64
CA LYS A 138 -21.73 17.27 6.06
C LYS A 138 -23.06 17.34 6.83
N ASN A 139 -23.55 16.23 7.38
CA ASN A 139 -24.79 16.22 8.15
C ASN A 139 -24.61 16.88 9.51
N ILE A 140 -23.52 16.54 10.23
CA ILE A 140 -23.15 17.18 11.50
C ILE A 140 -22.96 18.68 11.27
N SER A 141 -22.21 19.06 10.24
CA SER A 141 -21.94 20.46 9.90
C SER A 141 -23.24 21.22 9.62
N ARG A 142 -24.18 20.64 8.86
CA ARG A 142 -25.50 21.23 8.61
C ARG A 142 -26.32 21.42 9.88
N ILE A 143 -26.28 20.46 10.81
CA ILE A 143 -27.01 20.58 12.08
C ILE A 143 -26.44 21.74 12.90
N ILE A 144 -25.12 21.76 13.10
CA ILE A 144 -24.45 22.80 13.91
C ILE A 144 -24.57 24.18 13.26
N SER A 145 -24.57 24.26 11.93
CA SER A 145 -24.73 25.55 11.22
C SER A 145 -26.03 26.30 11.53
N LYS A 146 -27.03 25.61 12.09
CA LYS A 146 -28.28 26.23 12.54
C LYS A 146 -28.18 26.88 13.92
N GLU A 147 -27.21 26.45 14.73
CA GLU A 147 -26.98 26.95 16.08
C GLU A 147 -25.94 28.08 16.11
N LEU A 148 -25.12 28.19 15.06
CA LEU A 148 -24.12 29.24 14.95
C LEU A 148 -24.72 30.54 14.41
N ASN A 149 -24.50 31.62 15.16
CA ASN A 149 -24.81 32.98 14.71
C ASN A 149 -23.60 33.60 13.98
N PHE A 150 -23.76 33.91 12.69
CA PHE A 150 -22.74 34.57 11.87
C PHE A 150 -22.98 36.08 11.68
N ASP A 151 -23.98 36.67 12.33
CA ASP A 151 -24.38 38.08 12.16
C ASP A 151 -23.20 39.02 12.45
N ASN A 152 -22.39 38.70 13.47
CA ASN A 152 -21.18 39.45 13.83
C ASN A 152 -20.08 39.41 12.75
N LEU A 153 -20.17 38.49 11.78
CA LEU A 153 -19.20 38.32 10.69
C LEU A 153 -19.74 38.79 9.33
N SER A 154 -20.90 39.47 9.32
CA SER A 154 -21.56 39.95 8.10
C SER A 154 -20.79 41.07 7.40
N GLU A 155 -20.12 41.96 8.15
CA GLU A 155 -19.30 43.02 7.59
C GLU A 155 -17.84 42.56 7.46
N TYR A 156 -17.39 42.28 6.24
CA TYR A 156 -16.01 41.86 5.97
C TYR A 156 -15.06 43.07 6.03
N PRO A 157 -14.06 43.11 6.93
CA PRO A 157 -13.17 44.26 7.06
C PRO A 157 -12.33 44.49 5.81
N GLN A 158 -12.12 45.77 5.45
CA GLN A 158 -11.49 46.17 4.19
C GLN A 158 -10.05 45.66 4.02
N TYR A 159 -9.27 45.54 5.09
CA TYR A 159 -7.86 45.14 5.00
C TYR A 159 -7.64 43.64 5.21
N LEU A 160 -8.71 42.90 5.46
CA LEU A 160 -8.69 41.47 5.70
C LEU A 160 -8.51 40.71 4.38
N LEU A 161 -7.57 39.77 4.38
CA LEU A 161 -7.32 38.89 3.24
C LEU A 161 -7.39 37.44 3.67
N HIS A 162 -8.19 36.65 2.97
CA HIS A 162 -8.19 35.20 3.07
C HIS A 162 -7.42 34.61 1.88
N ASP A 163 -6.23 34.07 2.10
CA ASP A 163 -5.40 33.49 1.02
C ASP A 163 -4.59 32.30 1.56
N ASP A 164 -4.74 31.16 0.89
CA ASP A 164 -4.26 29.85 1.36
C ASP A 164 -2.78 29.61 1.07
N LYS A 165 -2.09 30.53 0.37
CA LYS A 165 -0.80 30.23 -0.28
C LYS A 165 0.39 31.13 0.05
N LYS A 166 0.28 32.08 0.99
CA LYS A 166 1.41 32.98 1.27
C LYS A 166 1.87 32.93 2.72
N GLU A 167 3.19 33.03 2.89
CA GLU A 167 3.85 33.03 4.18
C GLU A 167 3.61 34.35 4.92
N CYS A 168 3.47 34.25 6.24
CA CYS A 168 3.46 35.41 7.11
C CYS A 168 4.90 35.93 7.22
N ALA A 169 5.10 37.24 7.11
CA ALA A 169 6.42 37.87 7.19
C ALA A 169 7.19 37.55 8.49
N TYR A 170 6.49 37.13 9.53
CA TYR A 170 7.06 36.75 10.83
C TYR A 170 7.24 35.23 11.02
N LYS A 171 6.55 34.39 10.24
CA LYS A 171 6.69 32.92 10.27
C LYS A 171 7.42 32.46 9.01
N HIS A 172 8.70 32.09 9.15
CA HIS A 172 9.50 31.47 8.07
C HIS A 172 9.09 30.01 7.75
N LYS A 173 8.05 29.47 8.39
CA LYS A 173 7.54 28.11 8.15
C LYS A 173 6.11 28.21 7.62
N GLY A 174 5.84 27.51 6.52
CA GLY A 174 4.54 27.47 5.84
C GLY A 174 3.38 27.36 6.84
N LEU A 175 2.41 28.26 6.69
CA LEU A 175 1.30 28.40 7.60
C LEU A 175 0.27 27.25 7.44
N PRO A 176 -0.45 26.88 8.51
CA PRO A 176 -1.65 26.07 8.36
C PRO A 176 -2.68 26.79 7.47
N LYS A 177 -3.48 26.01 6.72
CA LYS A 177 -4.33 26.48 5.61
C LYS A 177 -5.43 27.48 5.95
N THR A 178 -5.66 27.79 7.22
CA THR A 178 -6.70 28.72 7.64
C THR A 178 -6.07 29.91 8.32
N ASN A 179 -5.77 30.97 7.58
CA ASN A 179 -5.23 32.18 8.18
C ASN A 179 -5.73 33.43 7.46
N PHE A 180 -6.44 34.26 8.21
CA PHE A 180 -6.70 35.63 7.82
C PHE A 180 -5.41 36.44 7.94
N HIS A 181 -5.18 37.29 6.96
CA HIS A 181 -3.99 38.11 6.85
C HIS A 181 -4.35 39.57 6.68
N VAL A 182 -3.45 40.42 7.14
CA VAL A 182 -3.45 41.83 6.81
C VAL A 182 -2.29 42.08 5.85
N LYS A 183 -2.54 42.88 4.80
CA LYS A 183 -1.51 43.33 3.88
C LYS A 183 -1.14 44.77 4.20
N TYR A 184 0.15 45.03 4.42
CA TYR A 184 0.66 46.37 4.64
C TYR A 184 1.84 46.67 3.69
N LYS A 185 2.07 47.96 3.43
CA LYS A 185 3.19 48.44 2.61
C LYS A 185 4.31 48.90 3.54
N ALA A 186 5.51 48.36 3.36
CA ALA A 186 6.72 48.91 3.97
C ALA A 186 7.74 49.23 2.88
N ILE A 187 8.16 50.51 2.86
CA ILE A 187 9.09 51.05 1.87
C ILE A 187 8.53 50.83 0.45
N LYS A 188 9.05 49.84 -0.29
CA LYS A 188 8.68 49.51 -1.68
C LYS A 188 7.98 48.16 -1.81
N HIS A 189 7.83 47.40 -0.73
CA HIS A 189 7.30 46.05 -0.75
C HIS A 189 6.01 45.93 0.06
N TYR A 190 5.16 44.99 -0.36
CA TYR A 190 3.98 44.61 0.40
C TYR A 190 4.27 43.34 1.18
N TYR A 191 4.02 43.40 2.48
CA TYR A 191 4.15 42.28 3.39
C TYR A 191 2.77 41.82 3.82
N ARG A 192 2.70 40.56 4.23
CA ARG A 192 1.49 39.95 4.79
C ARG A 192 1.80 39.42 6.16
N VAL A 193 0.88 39.65 7.08
CA VAL A 193 1.02 39.22 8.47
C VAL A 193 -0.27 38.54 8.86
N CYS A 194 -0.19 37.33 9.42
CA CYS A 194 -1.39 36.66 9.92
C CYS A 194 -1.90 37.38 11.17
N LEU A 195 -3.21 37.41 11.36
CA LEU A 195 -3.83 38.19 12.44
C LEU A 195 -3.40 37.78 13.84
N GLU A 196 -3.01 36.53 14.03
CA GLU A 196 -2.38 36.06 15.26
C GLU A 196 -1.12 36.86 15.67
N HIS A 197 -0.31 37.31 14.70
CA HIS A 197 0.83 38.19 14.99
C HIS A 197 0.41 39.65 15.09
N VAL A 198 -0.59 40.06 14.30
CA VAL A 198 -1.09 41.44 14.38
C VAL A 198 -1.66 41.71 15.78
N SER A 199 -2.41 40.76 16.36
CA SER A 199 -3.02 40.91 17.68
C SER A 199 -2.03 40.78 18.84
N SER A 200 -0.93 40.05 18.66
CA SER A 200 0.06 39.83 19.72
C SER A 200 1.19 40.88 19.76
N LEU A 201 1.35 41.67 18.71
CA LEU A 201 2.41 42.68 18.62
C LEU A 201 1.84 44.10 18.77
N PRO A 202 2.53 45.01 19.48
CA PRO A 202 2.10 46.42 19.55
C PRO A 202 2.16 47.12 18.17
N SER A 203 3.04 46.64 17.29
CA SER A 203 3.19 47.13 15.92
C SER A 203 3.79 46.06 15.01
N ILE A 204 3.34 46.01 13.75
CA ILE A 204 3.84 45.10 12.71
C ILE A 204 4.84 45.76 11.74
N GLY A 205 5.36 46.94 12.09
CA GLY A 205 6.32 47.69 11.29
C GLY A 205 6.19 49.21 11.47
N ARG A 206 7.16 49.97 10.96
CA ARG A 206 7.15 51.45 11.09
C ARG A 206 5.85 52.04 10.52
N GLY A 207 5.11 52.77 11.37
CA GLY A 207 3.84 53.39 10.99
C GLY A 207 2.66 52.42 10.82
N GLN A 208 2.78 51.18 11.30
CA GLN A 208 1.71 50.19 11.30
C GLN A 208 1.43 49.74 12.74
N PRO A 209 0.85 50.60 13.59
CA PRO A 209 0.43 50.21 14.93
C PRO A 209 -0.70 49.18 14.85
N CYS A 210 -0.79 48.30 15.84
CA CYS A 210 -1.86 47.31 15.94
C CYS A 210 -3.26 47.96 15.95
N SER A 211 -3.39 49.16 16.54
CA SER A 211 -4.63 49.94 16.59
C SER A 211 -5.24 50.28 15.22
N LYS A 212 -4.43 50.26 14.15
CA LYS A 212 -4.92 50.46 12.78
C LYS A 212 -5.78 49.29 12.28
N TYR A 213 -5.63 48.12 12.87
CA TYR A 213 -6.25 46.86 12.44
C TYR A 213 -7.25 46.31 13.46
N ILE A 214 -7.80 47.17 14.34
CA ILE A 214 -8.72 46.75 15.41
C ILE A 214 -9.92 45.99 14.84
N LYS A 215 -10.53 46.49 13.76
CA LYS A 215 -11.68 45.82 13.13
C LYS A 215 -11.33 44.43 12.59
N GLU A 216 -10.17 44.27 11.97
CA GLU A 216 -9.69 42.98 11.49
C GLU A 216 -9.40 42.01 12.64
N ILE A 217 -8.86 42.52 13.75
CA ILE A 217 -8.59 41.73 14.96
C ILE A 217 -9.90 41.29 15.60
N GLU A 218 -10.86 42.20 15.81
CA GLU A 218 -12.18 41.90 16.36
C GLU A 218 -12.91 40.85 15.50
N TYR A 219 -12.90 41.02 14.17
CA TYR A 219 -13.45 40.04 13.23
C TYR A 219 -12.80 38.66 13.38
N TYR A 220 -11.47 38.63 13.49
CA TYR A 220 -10.71 37.39 13.64
C TYR A 220 -10.99 36.69 14.96
N GLU A 221 -11.12 37.43 16.05
CA GLU A 221 -11.46 36.89 17.37
C GLU A 221 -12.88 36.30 17.39
N GLU A 222 -13.86 36.99 16.81
CA GLU A 222 -15.23 36.47 16.66
C GLU A 222 -15.25 35.21 15.78
N TYR A 223 -14.52 35.20 14.66
CA TYR A 223 -14.34 34.01 13.84
C TYR A 223 -13.74 32.84 14.64
N LYS A 224 -12.72 33.11 15.46
CA LYS A 224 -12.09 32.08 16.31
C LYS A 224 -13.03 31.53 17.36
N LYS A 225 -13.84 32.38 18.01
CA LYS A 225 -14.88 31.94 18.96
C LYS A 225 -15.87 31.00 18.29
N LEU A 226 -16.37 31.35 17.10
CA LEU A 226 -17.27 30.50 16.32
C LEU A 226 -16.61 29.19 15.89
N GLN A 227 -15.34 29.24 15.47
CA GLN A 227 -14.57 28.04 15.10
C GLN A 227 -14.44 27.07 16.29
N ILE A 228 -14.10 27.59 17.48
CA ILE A 228 -13.96 26.79 18.71
C ILE A 228 -15.31 26.20 19.13
N SER A 229 -16.38 27.00 19.09
CA SER A 229 -17.74 26.53 19.38
C SER A 229 -18.18 25.42 18.43
N PHE A 230 -18.01 25.63 17.12
CA PHE A 230 -18.29 24.63 16.09
C PHE A 230 -17.52 23.34 16.35
N ARG A 231 -16.20 23.45 16.57
CA ARG A 231 -15.32 22.30 16.77
C ARG A 231 -15.76 21.47 17.97
N THR A 232 -16.08 22.13 19.08
CA THR A 232 -16.53 21.46 20.31
C THR A 232 -17.83 20.69 20.07
N SER A 233 -18.84 21.33 19.45
CA SER A 233 -20.10 20.69 19.10
C SER A 233 -19.94 19.55 18.09
N PHE A 234 -19.03 19.72 17.12
CA PHE A 234 -18.74 18.72 16.09
C PHE A 234 -18.10 17.47 16.70
N GLU A 235 -17.11 17.63 17.57
CA GLU A 235 -16.43 16.52 18.25
C GLU A 235 -17.40 15.73 19.14
N ILE A 236 -18.30 16.41 19.86
CA ILE A 236 -19.35 15.76 20.67
C ILE A 236 -20.29 14.93 19.79
N MET A 237 -20.74 15.46 18.65
CA MET A 237 -21.62 14.73 17.72
C MET A 237 -20.90 13.60 16.99
N ALA A 238 -19.66 13.80 16.57
CA ALA A 238 -18.86 12.80 15.88
C ALA A 238 -18.54 11.60 16.78
N THR A 239 -18.21 11.87 18.05
CA THR A 239 -17.96 10.83 19.06
C THR A 239 -19.19 9.93 19.24
N LYS A 240 -20.40 10.51 19.29
CA LYS A 240 -21.66 9.75 19.35
C LYS A 240 -21.88 8.84 18.13
N GLN A 241 -21.31 9.19 16.98
CA GLN A 241 -21.41 8.41 15.74
C GLN A 241 -20.22 7.46 15.53
N THR A 242 -19.27 7.37 16.47
CA THR A 242 -18.06 6.51 16.38
C THR A 242 -17.11 6.84 15.23
N PHE A 243 -17.13 8.08 14.73
CA PHE A 243 -16.20 8.55 13.70
C PHE A 243 -15.16 9.49 14.28
N GLU A 244 -13.90 9.22 13.95
CA GLU A 244 -12.79 10.12 14.25
C GLU A 244 -12.54 11.04 13.06
N PHE A 245 -12.52 12.35 13.33
CA PHE A 245 -12.15 13.38 12.39
C PHE A 245 -10.84 14.02 12.85
N SER A 246 -9.94 14.27 11.91
CA SER A 246 -8.76 15.10 12.16
C SER A 246 -9.18 16.57 12.29
N GLU A 247 -8.39 17.35 13.04
CA GLU A 247 -8.65 18.78 13.23
C GLU A 247 -8.82 19.52 11.89
N ASN A 248 -7.97 19.20 10.91
CA ASN A 248 -8.02 19.77 9.57
C ASN A 248 -9.34 19.46 8.83
N GLU A 249 -9.93 18.27 9.03
CA GLU A 249 -11.22 17.93 8.42
C GLU A 249 -12.35 18.74 9.05
N ILE A 250 -12.33 18.90 10.38
CA ILE A 250 -13.32 19.69 11.12
C ILE A 250 -13.24 21.15 10.65
N ASP A 251 -12.04 21.72 10.56
CA ASP A 251 -11.81 23.08 10.09
C ASP A 251 -12.27 23.28 8.64
N GLN A 252 -12.12 22.27 7.78
CA GLN A 252 -12.67 22.31 6.42
C GLN A 252 -14.20 22.38 6.41
N TYR A 253 -14.88 21.61 7.25
CA TYR A 253 -16.34 21.68 7.37
C TYR A 253 -16.79 23.05 7.89
N PHE A 254 -16.10 23.59 8.90
CA PHE A 254 -16.38 24.93 9.40
C PHE A 254 -16.23 25.98 8.30
N TYR A 255 -15.11 25.94 7.57
CA TYR A 255 -14.84 26.87 6.48
C TYR A 255 -15.89 26.78 5.36
N MET A 256 -16.34 25.58 5.02
CA MET A 256 -17.43 25.39 4.05
C MET A 256 -18.73 26.08 4.51
N ILE A 257 -19.12 25.92 5.78
CA ILE A 257 -20.31 26.59 6.34
C ILE A 257 -20.12 28.10 6.35
N TYR A 258 -18.97 28.58 6.83
CA TYR A 258 -18.66 30.00 6.90
C TYR A 258 -18.80 30.64 5.51
N LYS A 259 -18.17 30.06 4.47
CA LYS A 259 -18.28 30.53 3.09
C LYS A 259 -19.70 30.47 2.53
N GLU A 260 -20.50 29.47 2.91
CA GLU A 260 -21.90 29.38 2.52
C GLU A 260 -22.75 30.50 3.14
N LYS A 261 -22.45 30.89 4.39
CA LYS A 261 -23.21 31.87 5.17
C LYS A 261 -22.81 33.32 4.90
N THR A 262 -21.52 33.60 4.75
CA THR A 262 -21.01 34.96 4.52
C THR A 262 -20.88 35.30 3.02
N GLY A 263 -21.16 34.33 2.15
CA GLY A 263 -20.98 34.46 0.71
C GLY A 263 -19.53 34.22 0.27
N PRO A 264 -19.27 34.24 -1.05
CA PRO A 264 -17.90 34.26 -1.53
C PRO A 264 -17.22 35.50 -0.94
N ILE A 265 -16.06 35.31 -0.31
CA ILE A 265 -15.15 36.42 -0.02
C ILE A 265 -14.73 36.95 -1.39
N GLU A 266 -15.48 37.92 -1.92
CA GLU A 266 -15.07 38.62 -3.13
C GLU A 266 -13.73 39.24 -2.79
N VAL A 267 -12.70 38.83 -3.55
CA VAL A 267 -11.42 39.51 -3.52
C VAL A 267 -11.70 40.90 -4.07
N LEU A 268 -12.03 41.83 -3.17
CA LEU A 268 -12.33 43.21 -3.54
C LEU A 268 -11.21 43.67 -4.49
N PRO A 269 -11.56 44.23 -5.66
CA PRO A 269 -10.57 44.68 -6.62
C PRO A 269 -9.60 45.59 -5.87
N ARG A 270 -8.30 45.34 -6.02
CA ARG A 270 -7.24 46.05 -5.29
C ARG A 270 -7.48 47.55 -5.42
N GLN A 271 -8.10 48.16 -4.42
CA GLN A 271 -8.17 49.61 -4.38
C GLN A 271 -6.72 50.08 -4.23
N PRO A 272 -6.25 51.01 -5.08
CA PRO A 272 -4.94 51.61 -4.89
C PRO A 272 -4.95 52.27 -3.50
N LEU A 273 -4.13 51.73 -2.60
CA LEU A 273 -3.86 52.34 -1.30
C LEU A 273 -3.09 53.64 -1.59
N ASN A 274 -3.79 54.77 -1.53
CA ASN A 274 -3.20 56.11 -1.57
C ASN A 274 -2.34 56.35 -0.32
#